data_AF-A0A348TPK0-F1
#
_entry.id   AF-A0A348TPK0-F1
#
_cell.length_a   1.000
_cell.length_b   1.000
_cell.length_c   1.000
_cell.angle_alpha   90.00
_cell.angle_beta   90.00
_cell.angle_gamma   90.00
#
_symmetry.space_group_name_H-M   'P 1'
#
loop_
_entity.id
_entity.type
_entity.pdbx_description
1 polymer ?
#
loop_
_entity_poly.entity_id
_entity_poly.type
_entity_poly.pdbx_seq_one_letter_code
_entity_poly.pdbx_strand_id
1 'polypeptide(L)'
;ATNKDLKKECENGTFREDLYHRLSVILIEVPALNKRTEDIPLLIHRFLSVIAKEQGTKPKKISEEAVSYLRSLPWTGNVRELRNVTERLTILGQETISLEDVKKYAR
;
A
#
# COMPACT_ATOMS: atom_id res chain seq x y z
N ALA A 1 -3.67 6.34 -13.84
CA ALA A 1 -3.14 7.19 -12.76
C ALA A 1 -1.76 7.67 -13.16
N THR A 2 -1.64 8.96 -13.51
CA THR A 2 -0.36 9.59 -13.83
C THR A 2 0.12 10.31 -12.58
N ASN A 3 1.32 9.98 -12.11
CA ASN A 3 1.95 10.62 -10.95
C ASN A 3 2.53 11.99 -11.30
N LYS A 4 2.25 12.51 -12.50
CA LYS A 4 2.69 13.82 -12.98
C LYS A 4 1.60 14.86 -12.78
N ASP A 5 2.01 16.04 -12.36
CA ASP A 5 1.16 17.22 -12.27
C ASP A 5 0.79 17.69 -13.69
N LEU A 6 -0.35 17.23 -14.17
CA LEU A 6 -0.83 17.48 -15.53
C LEU A 6 -0.99 18.97 -15.82
N LYS A 7 -1.17 19.81 -14.79
CA LYS A 7 -1.30 21.26 -14.95
C LYS A 7 0.03 21.88 -15.37
N LYS A 8 1.13 21.48 -14.73
CA LYS A 8 2.50 21.89 -15.12
C LYS A 8 2.90 21.38 -16.50
N GLU A 9 2.46 20.19 -16.89
CA GLU A 9 2.74 19.63 -18.22
C GLU A 9 1.92 20.33 -19.33
N CYS A 10 0.73 20.86 -19.02
CA CYS A 10 0.00 21.75 -19.94
C CYS A 10 0.76 23.08 -20.12
N GLU A 11 1.24 23.68 -19.03
CA GLU A 11 2.04 24.91 -19.07
C GLU A 11 3.36 24.73 -19.86
N ASN A 12 3.96 23.54 -19.83
CA ASN A 12 5.16 23.20 -20.59
C ASN A 12 4.91 22.78 -22.05
N GLY A 13 3.65 22.79 -22.53
CA GLY A 13 3.27 22.42 -23.89
C GLY A 13 3.42 20.92 -24.22
N THR A 14 3.75 20.09 -23.22
CA THR A 14 3.91 18.63 -23.37
C THR A 14 2.59 17.87 -23.22
N PHE A 15 1.52 18.54 -22.80
CA PHE A 15 0.18 17.97 -22.66
C PHE A 15 -0.88 18.89 -23.27
N ARG A 16 -1.87 18.32 -23.97
CA ARG A 16 -2.93 19.12 -24.59
C ARG A 16 -3.94 19.59 -23.54
N GLU A 17 -4.18 20.90 -23.49
CA GLU A 17 -5.15 21.55 -22.59
C GLU A 17 -6.58 21.00 -22.77
N ASP A 18 -7.02 20.74 -24.00
CA ASP A 18 -8.37 20.25 -24.29
C ASP A 18 -8.66 18.88 -23.62
N LEU A 19 -7.63 18.05 -23.52
CA LEU A 19 -7.69 16.75 -22.89
C LEU A 19 -7.65 16.87 -21.35
N TYR A 20 -6.89 17.84 -20.82
CA TYR A 20 -6.88 18.17 -19.39
C TYR A 20 -8.27 18.60 -18.91
N HIS A 21 -8.92 19.54 -19.61
CA HIS A 21 -10.26 20.01 -19.24
C HIS A 21 -11.33 18.91 -19.28
N ARG A 22 -11.20 17.92 -20.16
CA ARG A 22 -12.11 16.75 -20.21
C ARG A 22 -11.85 15.71 -19.13
N LEU A 23 -10.60 15.55 -18.69
CA LEU A 23 -10.21 14.56 -17.69
C LEU A 23 -10.27 15.09 -16.25
N SER A 24 -10.14 16.40 -16.05
CA SER A 24 -10.03 17.05 -14.74
C SER A 24 -11.35 17.53 -14.15
N VAL A 25 -12.49 16.95 -14.56
CA VAL A 25 -13.83 17.33 -14.05
C VAL A 25 -13.99 17.02 -12.56
N ILE A 26 -13.35 15.94 -12.06
CA ILE A 26 -13.28 15.62 -10.63
C ILE A 26 -11.86 15.15 -10.31
N LEU A 27 -11.11 15.97 -9.57
CA LEU A 27 -9.80 15.58 -9.05
C LEU A 27 -10.00 14.72 -7.79
N ILE A 28 -9.70 13.42 -7.88
CA ILE A 28 -9.68 12.54 -6.71
C ILE A 28 -8.24 12.52 -6.18
N GLU A 29 -7.98 13.27 -5.13
CA GLU A 29 -6.71 13.18 -4.40
C GLU A 29 -6.69 11.90 -3.56
N VAL A 30 -5.74 11.02 -3.85
CA VAL A 30 -5.51 9.83 -3.03
C VAL A 30 -4.40 10.16 -2.03
N PRO A 31 -4.72 10.32 -0.73
CA PRO A 31 -3.71 10.66 0.27
C PRO A 31 -2.67 9.54 0.39
N ALA A 32 -1.45 9.91 0.73
CA ALA A 32 -0.42 8.93 1.06
C ALA A 32 -0.87 8.06 2.25
N LEU A 33 -0.45 6.78 2.28
CA LEU A 33 -0.77 5.84 3.35
C LEU A 33 -0.31 6.37 4.73
N ASN A 34 0.78 7.15 4.76
CA ASN A 34 1.27 7.81 5.97
C ASN A 34 0.29 8.84 6.56
N LYS A 35 -0.68 9.35 5.78
CA LYS A 35 -1.74 10.25 6.25
C LYS A 35 -3.01 9.51 6.70
N ARG A 36 -3.02 8.17 6.62
CA ARG A 36 -4.17 7.28 6.93
C ARG A 36 -3.68 5.93 7.47
N THR A 37 -2.82 5.97 8.48
CA THR A 37 -2.23 4.74 9.04
C THR A 37 -3.24 3.88 9.79
N GLU A 38 -4.44 4.41 10.06
CA GLU A 38 -5.60 3.70 10.59
C GLU A 38 -6.13 2.63 9.62
N ASP A 39 -5.88 2.78 8.32
CA ASP A 39 -6.30 1.81 7.30
C ASP A 39 -5.38 0.59 7.22
N ILE A 40 -4.17 0.68 7.78
CA ILE A 40 -3.13 -0.36 7.68
C ILE A 40 -3.61 -1.73 8.20
N PRO A 41 -4.25 -1.86 9.39
CA PRO A 41 -4.78 -3.13 9.85
C PRO A 41 -5.76 -3.77 8.86
N LEU A 42 -6.70 -2.98 8.34
CA LEU A 42 -7.69 -3.46 7.36
C LEU A 42 -7.02 -3.94 6.07
N LEU A 43 -6.06 -3.15 5.57
CA LEU A 43 -5.30 -3.48 4.36
C LEU A 43 -4.47 -4.75 4.53
N ILE A 44 -3.78 -4.92 5.65
CA ILE A 44 -3.00 -6.13 5.96
C ILE A 44 -3.92 -7.35 5.96
N HIS A 45 -5.04 -7.31 6.68
CA HIS A 45 -5.97 -8.45 6.71
C HIS A 45 -6.52 -8.79 5.33
N ARG A 46 -6.83 -7.77 4.51
CA ARG A 46 -7.24 -8.00 3.13
C ARG A 46 -6.12 -8.64 2.32
N PHE A 47 -4.88 -8.16 2.41
CA PHE A 47 -3.75 -8.72 1.67
C PHE A 47 -3.46 -10.16 2.07
N LEU A 48 -3.43 -10.47 3.37
CA LEU A 48 -3.27 -11.84 3.86
C LEU A 48 -4.35 -12.77 3.27
N SER A 49 -5.60 -12.30 3.19
CA SER A 49 -6.69 -13.05 2.56
C SER A 49 -6.53 -13.19 1.03
N VAL A 50 -6.09 -12.14 0.32
CA VAL A 50 -5.82 -12.21 -1.13
C VAL A 50 -4.71 -13.21 -1.40
N ILE A 51 -3.56 -13.04 -0.73
CA ILE A 51 -2.35 -13.83 -0.96
C ILE A 51 -2.63 -15.31 -0.68
N ALA A 52 -3.32 -15.61 0.41
CA ALA A 52 -3.70 -16.98 0.74
C ALA A 52 -4.61 -17.61 -0.33
N LYS A 53 -5.58 -16.84 -0.85
CA LYS A 53 -6.45 -17.28 -1.95
C LYS A 53 -5.66 -17.53 -3.24
N GLU A 54 -4.71 -16.65 -3.57
CA GLU A 54 -3.84 -16.78 -4.75
C GLU A 54 -2.91 -17.99 -4.65
N GLN A 55 -2.43 -18.31 -3.43
CA GLN A 55 -1.54 -19.45 -3.17
C GLN A 55 -2.27 -20.77 -2.86
N GLY A 56 -3.60 -20.76 -2.74
CA GLY A 56 -4.38 -21.93 -2.32
C GLY A 56 -4.12 -22.36 -0.87
N THR A 57 -3.67 -21.44 -0.02
CA THR A 57 -3.35 -21.69 1.40
C THR A 57 -4.34 -21.01 2.33
N LYS A 58 -4.22 -21.25 3.64
CA LYS A 58 -4.99 -20.52 4.65
C LYS A 58 -4.34 -19.16 4.94
N PRO A 59 -5.12 -18.09 5.18
CA PRO A 59 -4.58 -16.79 5.56
C PRO A 59 -3.81 -16.92 6.87
N LYS A 60 -2.56 -16.44 6.86
CA LYS A 60 -1.73 -16.37 8.06
C LYS A 60 -2.32 -15.39 9.06
N LYS A 61 -2.10 -15.67 10.34
CA LYS A 61 -2.42 -14.73 11.41
C LYS A 61 -1.28 -13.74 11.57
N ILE A 62 -1.57 -12.57 12.12
CA ILE A 62 -0.58 -11.57 12.47
C ILE A 62 -0.87 -11.09 13.90
N SER A 63 0.17 -10.91 14.72
CA SER A 63 -0.02 -10.42 16.09
C SER A 63 -0.39 -8.93 16.10
N GLU A 64 -1.11 -8.48 17.13
CA GLU A 64 -1.50 -7.08 17.28
C GLU A 64 -0.28 -6.15 17.41
N GLU A 65 0.78 -6.63 18.06
CA GLU A 65 2.06 -5.92 18.20
C GLU A 65 2.74 -5.72 16.84
N ALA A 66 2.71 -6.74 15.97
CA ALA A 66 3.23 -6.69 14.62
C ALA A 66 2.45 -5.67 13.77
N VAL A 67 1.12 -5.68 13.86
CA VAL A 67 0.26 -4.67 13.19
C VAL A 67 0.58 -3.27 13.71
N SER A 68 0.71 -3.10 15.03
CA SER A 68 1.03 -1.82 15.65
C SER A 68 2.39 -1.29 15.20
N TYR A 69 3.38 -2.17 15.04
CA TYR A 69 4.68 -1.78 14.48
C TYR A 69 4.59 -1.42 12.99
N LEU A 70 3.83 -2.16 12.18
CA LEU A 70 3.60 -1.78 10.78
C LEU A 70 2.94 -0.41 10.63
N ARG A 71 2.08 -0.01 11.59
CA ARG A 71 1.47 1.33 11.61
C ARG A 71 2.47 2.46 11.87
N SER A 72 3.58 2.19 12.58
CA SER A 72 4.58 3.21 12.90
C SER A 72 5.64 3.39 11.82
N LEU A 73 5.68 2.51 10.80
CA LEU A 73 6.63 2.60 9.71
C LEU A 73 6.24 3.66 8.67
N PRO A 74 7.22 4.35 8.07
CA PRO A 74 6.98 5.26 6.96
C PRO A 74 6.80 4.48 5.65
N TRP A 75 5.57 4.45 5.12
CA TRP A 75 5.21 3.81 3.85
C TRP A 75 5.39 4.75 2.66
N THR A 76 6.64 4.95 2.23
CA THR A 76 6.97 5.83 1.09
C THR A 76 6.41 5.31 -0.23
N GLY A 77 6.36 3.99 -0.40
CA GLY A 77 5.72 3.30 -1.53
C GLY A 77 4.22 3.03 -1.31
N ASN A 78 3.62 3.61 -0.26
CA ASN A 78 2.19 3.53 0.07
C ASN A 78 1.67 2.08 0.11
N VAL A 79 0.47 1.86 -0.44
CA VAL A 79 -0.24 0.58 -0.45
C VAL A 79 0.55 -0.52 -1.18
N ARG A 80 1.34 -0.16 -2.21
CA ARG A 80 2.16 -1.12 -2.95
C ARG A 80 3.27 -1.69 -2.08
N GLU A 81 3.96 -0.83 -1.33
CA GLU A 81 5.00 -1.26 -0.40
C GLU A 81 4.43 -2.12 0.72
N LEU A 82 3.30 -1.71 1.32
CA LEU A 82 2.63 -2.50 2.35
C LEU A 82 2.25 -3.91 1.85
N ARG A 83 1.72 -4.02 0.62
CA ARG A 83 1.40 -5.32 0.01
C ARG A 83 2.65 -6.18 -0.14
N ASN A 84 3.73 -5.63 -0.68
CA ASN A 84 4.98 -6.36 -0.90
C ASN A 84 5.59 -6.86 0.42
N VAL A 85 5.58 -6.03 1.46
CA VAL A 85 6.03 -6.43 2.80
C VAL A 85 5.15 -7.55 3.35
N THR A 86 3.82 -7.42 3.22
CA THR A 86 2.88 -8.46 3.66
C THR A 86 3.13 -9.80 2.95
N GLU A 87 3.36 -9.76 1.63
CA GLU A 87 3.69 -10.94 0.83
C GLU A 87 5.00 -11.60 1.28
N ARG A 88 6.04 -10.80 1.50
CA ARG A 88 7.31 -11.28 2.04
C ARG A 88 7.14 -11.94 3.41
N LEU A 89 6.37 -11.33 4.30
CA LEU A 89 6.05 -11.90 5.63
C LEU A 89 5.26 -13.20 5.52
N THR A 90 4.38 -13.33 4.52
CA THR A 90 3.67 -14.59 4.30
C THR A 90 4.59 -15.71 3.80
N ILE A 91 5.64 -15.40 3.05
CA ILE A 91 6.60 -16.40 2.55
C ILE A 91 7.60 -16.79 3.64
N LEU A 92 8.14 -15.82 4.37
CA LEU A 92 9.25 -16.01 5.32
C LEU A 92 8.81 -16.28 6.76
N GLY A 93 7.62 -15.81 7.14
CA GLY A 93 7.09 -15.97 8.50
C GLY A 93 6.57 -17.37 8.76
N GLN A 94 6.29 -17.68 10.02
CA GLN A 94 5.65 -18.93 10.42
C GLN A 94 4.13 -18.88 10.20
N GLU A 95 3.36 -19.75 10.86
CA GLU A 95 1.89 -19.77 10.77
C GLU A 95 1.24 -18.47 11.32
N THR A 96 1.88 -17.87 12.32
CA THR A 96 1.54 -16.54 12.84
C THR A 96 2.73 -15.60 12.66
N ILE A 97 2.50 -14.47 12.01
CA ILE A 97 3.49 -13.40 11.82
C ILE A 97 3.64 -12.64 13.15
N SER A 98 4.84 -12.73 13.73
CA SER A 98 5.20 -12.09 15.00
C SER A 98 5.82 -10.71 14.80
N LEU A 99 5.99 -9.95 15.89
CA LEU A 99 6.70 -8.67 15.84
C LEU A 99 8.15 -8.82 15.35
N GLU A 100 8.82 -9.91 15.71
CA GLU A 100 10.20 -10.20 15.32
C GLU A 100 10.31 -10.43 13.81
N ASP A 101 9.36 -11.17 13.24
CA ASP A 101 9.27 -11.37 11.78
C ASP A 101 9.14 -10.03 11.06
N VAL A 102 8.25 -9.16 11.55
CA VAL A 102 8.07 -7.83 10.96
C VAL A 102 9.34 -6.99 11.08
N LYS A 103 9.99 -6.96 12.24
CA LYS A 103 11.25 -6.21 12.41
C LYS A 103 12.36 -6.72 11.48
N LYS A 104 12.40 -8.02 11.23
CA LYS A 104 13.42 -8.67 10.41
C LYS A 104 13.18 -8.51 8.91
N TYR A 105 11.93 -8.49 8.47
CA TYR A 105 11.58 -8.59 7.05
C TYR A 105 10.85 -7.37 6.46
N ALA A 106 10.37 -6.42 7.28
CA ALA A 106 9.72 -5.21 6.79
C ALA A 106 10.69 -4.07 6.40
N ARG A 107 12.00 -4.25 6.62
CA ARG A 107 13.06 -3.35 6.14
C ARG A 107 13.83 -3.98 4.98
#